data_AF-A0A183M4G4-F1
#
_entry.id   AF-A0A183M4G4-F1
#
_cell.length_a   1.000
_cell.length_b   1.000
_cell.length_c   1.000
_cell.angle_alpha   90.00
_cell.angle_beta   90.00
_cell.angle_gamma   90.00
#
_symmetry.space_group_name_H-M   'P 1'
#
loop_
_entity.id
_entity.type
_entity.pdbx_description
1 polymer ?
#
loop_
_entity_poly.entity_id
_entity_poly.type
_entity_poly.pdbx_seq_one_letter_code
_entity_poly.pdbx_strand_id
1 'polypeptide(L)'
;MNSRKLIPSGSEHDEERRQIRSRLSKRLRNDREQWWATKAKQMEKAATIWNTRQLYRLLKETGINKSSVSQTILEKDNTLICSQSRRLERWAEHFREQFSWPSATIQLPSIPR
;
A
#
# COMPACT_ATOMS: atom_id res chain seq x y z
N MET A 1 9.80 -45.31 -11.74
CA MET A 1 9.28 -45.37 -10.36
C MET A 1 9.35 -43.97 -9.76
N ASN A 2 8.21 -43.37 -9.39
CA ASN A 2 8.14 -42.00 -8.90
C ASN A 2 8.44 -41.94 -7.40
N SER A 3 9.62 -41.45 -7.02
CA SER A 3 10.10 -41.29 -5.64
C SER A 3 9.35 -40.23 -4.81
N ARG A 4 8.19 -39.76 -5.26
CA ARG A 4 7.42 -38.65 -4.67
C ARG A 4 6.21 -39.10 -3.81
N LYS A 5 6.27 -40.28 -3.19
CA LYS A 5 5.19 -40.80 -2.32
C LYS A 5 5.69 -41.50 -1.05
N LEU A 6 6.58 -40.86 -0.30
CA LEU A 6 6.93 -41.29 1.05
C LEU A 6 6.86 -40.09 2.00
N ILE A 7 5.67 -39.52 2.16
CA ILE A 7 5.36 -38.78 3.39
C ILE A 7 4.65 -39.79 4.28
N PRO A 8 5.23 -40.19 5.42
CA PRO A 8 4.54 -41.08 6.35
C PRO A 8 3.23 -40.42 6.78
N SER A 9 2.11 -41.03 6.39
CA SER A 9 0.79 -40.69 6.88
C SER A 9 0.61 -41.37 8.24
N GLY A 10 1.31 -40.85 9.24
CA GLY A 10 1.23 -41.32 10.63
C GLY A 10 1.02 -40.13 11.56
N SER A 11 -0.01 -40.20 12.40
CA SER A 11 -0.30 -39.24 13.48
C SER A 11 0.84 -39.16 14.51
N GLU A 12 1.68 -40.20 14.59
CA GLU A 12 2.84 -40.30 15.47
C GLU A 12 3.85 -39.16 15.25
N HIS A 13 4.02 -38.69 14.01
CA HIS A 13 4.93 -37.59 13.67
C HIS A 13 4.26 -36.21 13.70
N ASP A 14 2.96 -36.11 13.97
CA ASP A 14 2.26 -34.82 13.95
C ASP A 14 2.72 -33.89 15.08
N GLU A 15 3.00 -34.45 16.25
CA GLU A 15 3.47 -33.67 17.39
C GLU A 15 4.88 -33.13 17.16
N GLU A 16 5.79 -33.94 16.61
CA GLU A 16 7.13 -33.49 16.21
C GLU A 16 7.05 -32.38 15.13
N ARG A 17 6.22 -32.58 14.10
CA ARG A 17 5.97 -31.58 13.06
C ARG A 17 5.37 -30.30 13.63
N ARG A 18 4.51 -30.40 14.65
CA ARG A 18 3.89 -29.24 15.33
C ARG A 18 4.92 -28.47 16.15
N GLN A 19 5.76 -29.17 16.91
CA GLN A 19 6.82 -28.55 17.71
C GLN A 19 7.85 -27.84 16.84
N ILE A 20 8.30 -28.47 15.74
CA ILE A 20 9.23 -27.85 14.78
C ILE A 20 8.60 -26.59 14.17
N ARG A 21 7.35 -26.66 13.71
CA ARG A 21 6.63 -25.50 13.15
C ARG A 21 6.49 -24.38 14.18
N SER A 22 6.13 -24.70 15.42
CA SER A 22 6.02 -23.74 16.51
C SER A 22 7.36 -23.05 16.80
N ARG A 23 8.45 -23.83 16.92
CA ARG A 23 9.80 -23.31 17.16
C ARG A 23 10.27 -22.41 16.02
N LEU A 24 10.04 -22.82 14.77
CA LEU A 24 10.37 -22.01 13.60
C LEU A 24 9.58 -20.69 13.59
N SER A 25 8.26 -20.78 13.83
CA SER A 25 7.39 -19.62 13.87
C SER A 25 7.80 -18.63 14.97
N LYS A 26 8.20 -19.13 16.14
CA LYS A 26 8.72 -18.29 17.23
C LYS A 26 10.02 -17.59 16.85
N ARG A 27 10.97 -18.31 16.23
CA ARG A 27 12.23 -17.71 15.75
C ARG A 27 11.99 -16.63 14.71
N LEU A 28 11.13 -16.90 13.71
CA LEU A 28 10.77 -15.92 12.69
C LEU A 28 10.11 -14.66 13.28
N ARG A 29 9.27 -14.82 14.32
CA ARG A 29 8.71 -13.67 15.05
C ARG A 29 9.81 -12.87 15.74
N ASN A 30 10.71 -13.54 16.45
CA ASN A 30 11.82 -12.88 17.13
C ASN A 30 12.73 -12.12 16.14
N ASP A 31 13.07 -12.74 15.01
CA ASP A 31 13.91 -12.12 13.97
C ASP A 31 13.22 -10.87 13.39
N ARG A 32 11.91 -10.96 13.15
CA ARG A 32 11.10 -9.83 12.70
C ARG A 32 11.04 -8.72 13.73
N GLU A 33 10.79 -9.04 14.99
CA GLU A 33 10.76 -8.07 16.10
C GLU A 33 12.12 -7.37 16.25
N GLN A 34 13.23 -8.12 16.18
CA GLN A 34 14.58 -7.58 16.24
C GLN A 34 14.87 -6.62 15.07
N TRP A 35 14.42 -6.98 13.87
CA TRP A 35 14.55 -6.12 12.70
C TRP A 35 13.75 -4.81 12.88
N TRP A 36 12.50 -4.89 13.35
CA TRP A 36 11.67 -3.71 13.61
C TRP A 36 12.23 -2.82 14.72
N ALA A 37 12.71 -3.40 15.81
CA ALA A 37 13.35 -2.65 16.90
C ALA A 37 14.59 -1.89 16.41
N THR A 38 15.41 -2.54 15.56
CA THR A 38 16.58 -1.91 14.94
C THR A 38 16.18 -0.74 14.03
N LYS A 39 15.15 -0.94 13.20
CA LYS A 39 14.63 0.13 12.33
C LYS A 39 14.05 1.29 13.12
N ALA A 40 13.27 1.04 14.17
CA ALA A 40 12.73 2.08 15.04
C ALA A 40 13.83 2.95 15.65
N LYS A 41 14.89 2.32 16.18
CA LYS A 41 16.05 3.03 16.72
C LYS A 41 16.77 3.89 15.67
N GLN A 42 16.85 3.44 14.42
CA GLN A 42 17.41 4.24 13.32
C GLN A 42 16.54 5.45 12.99
N MET A 43 15.22 5.27 12.98
CA MET A 43 14.25 6.35 12.71
C MET A 43 14.27 7.41 13.82
N GLU A 44 14.31 7.00 15.08
CA GLU A 44 14.43 7.90 16.23
C GLU A 44 15.72 8.74 16.18
N LYS A 45 16.86 8.13 15.84
CA LYS A 45 18.12 8.85 15.62
C LYS A 45 18.03 9.84 14.47
N ALA A 46 17.38 9.47 13.36
CA ALA A 46 17.21 10.37 12.24
C ALA A 46 16.29 11.56 12.61
N ALA A 47 15.24 11.32 13.38
CA ALA A 47 14.31 12.35 13.84
C ALA A 47 14.96 13.33 14.84
N THR A 48 15.73 12.82 15.81
CA THR A 48 16.44 13.65 16.80
C THR A 48 17.48 14.58 16.17
N ILE A 49 18.12 14.16 15.08
CA ILE A 49 19.09 14.97 14.33
C ILE A 49 18.40 15.78 13.20
N TRP A 50 17.06 15.78 13.15
CA TRP A 50 16.24 16.42 12.11
C TRP A 50 16.64 16.03 10.67
N ASN A 51 17.16 14.81 10.49
CA ASN A 51 17.57 14.30 9.19
C ASN A 51 16.38 13.70 8.44
N THR A 52 15.56 14.59 7.88
CA THR A 52 14.33 14.26 7.15
C THR A 52 14.59 13.36 5.95
N ARG A 53 15.73 13.51 5.26
CA ARG A 53 16.12 12.67 4.12
C ARG A 53 16.34 11.20 4.52
N GLN A 54 17.05 10.96 5.63
CA GLN A 54 17.27 9.61 6.14
C GLN A 54 15.97 9.01 6.69
N LEU A 55 15.16 9.80 7.39
CA LEU A 55 13.86 9.36 7.89
C LEU A 55 12.93 8.91 6.73
N TYR A 56 12.89 9.68 5.63
CA TYR A 56 12.10 9.33 4.45
C TYR A 56 12.60 8.04 3.77
N ARG A 57 13.92 7.85 3.67
CA ARG A 57 14.51 6.61 3.14
C ARG A 57 14.11 5.39 3.98
N LEU A 58 14.20 5.50 5.31
CA LEU A 58 13.79 4.44 6.23
C LEU A 58 12.29 4.13 6.11
N LEU A 59 11.43 5.14 5.93
CA LEU A 59 9.99 4.99 5.71
C LEU A 59 9.65 4.25 4.39
N LYS A 60 10.44 4.49 3.33
CA LYS A 60 10.36 3.75 2.07
C LYS A 60 10.76 2.29 2.24
N GLU A 61 11.88 2.02 2.93
CA GLU A 61 12.39 0.67 3.18
C GLU A 61 11.44 -0.19 4.01
N THR A 62 10.77 0.39 5.02
CA THR A 62 9.80 -0.33 5.86
C THR A 62 8.47 -0.61 5.16
N GLY A 63 8.29 -0.13 3.93
CA GLY A 63 7.08 -0.39 3.14
C GLY A 63 5.83 0.28 3.68
N ILE A 64 5.94 1.19 4.66
CA ILE A 64 4.81 2.00 5.16
C ILE A 64 4.22 2.83 3.99
N ASN A 65 5.08 3.22 3.03
CA ASN A 65 4.69 3.91 1.81
C ASN A 65 4.02 3.02 0.76
N LYS A 66 3.87 1.72 0.99
CA LYS A 66 2.89 0.90 0.25
C LYS A 66 1.55 1.13 0.92
N SER A 67 1.02 2.35 0.86
CA SER A 67 -0.42 2.45 0.92
C SER A 67 -0.90 1.59 -0.25
N SER A 68 -1.48 0.43 0.07
CA SER A 68 -2.59 -0.03 -0.74
C SER A 68 -3.53 1.16 -0.72
N VAL A 69 -3.48 2.00 -1.75
CA VAL A 69 -4.23 3.25 -1.83
C VAL A 69 -5.68 2.91 -1.50
N SER A 70 -6.04 3.10 -0.23
CA SER A 70 -7.41 3.08 0.22
C SER A 70 -7.98 4.28 -0.46
N GLN A 71 -8.86 4.02 -1.41
CA GLN A 71 -9.80 5.01 -1.87
C GLN A 71 -10.83 4.19 -2.60
N THR A 72 -11.55 3.36 -1.88
CA THR A 72 -12.89 3.04 -2.36
C THR A 72 -13.64 4.36 -2.31
N ILE A 73 -13.96 4.92 -3.46
CA ILE A 73 -14.73 6.18 -3.56
C ILE A 73 -16.19 5.84 -3.84
N LEU A 74 -17.10 6.71 -3.42
CA LEU A 74 -18.52 6.58 -3.75
C LEU A 74 -18.76 7.18 -5.14
N GLU A 75 -19.46 6.42 -5.97
CA GLU A 75 -20.05 6.89 -7.21
C GLU A 75 -21.31 7.72 -6.94
N LYS A 76 -21.83 8.40 -7.97
CA LYS A 76 -23.04 9.26 -7.86
C LYS A 76 -24.28 8.49 -7.42
N ASP A 77 -24.35 7.20 -7.70
CA ASP A 77 -25.42 6.28 -7.33
C ASP A 77 -25.18 5.60 -5.97
N ASN A 78 -24.22 6.11 -5.17
CA ASN A 78 -23.76 5.56 -3.91
C ASN A 78 -23.12 4.16 -4.01
N THR A 79 -22.71 3.72 -5.20
CA THR A 79 -21.96 2.46 -5.33
C THR A 79 -20.48 2.66 -5.00
N LEU A 80 -19.85 1.61 -4.48
CA LEU A 80 -18.45 1.65 -4.04
C LEU A 80 -17.50 1.29 -5.20
N ILE A 81 -16.67 2.24 -5.61
CA ILE A 81 -15.67 2.05 -6.66
C ILE A 81 -14.34 1.63 -6.04
N CYS A 82 -13.96 0.37 -6.24
CA CYS A 82 -12.68 -0.18 -5.79
C CYS A 82 -11.60 -0.22 -6.89
N SER A 83 -11.96 -0.16 -8.17
CA SER A 83 -11.01 -0.30 -9.29
C SER A 83 -10.25 1.00 -9.57
N GLN A 84 -8.93 0.93 -9.77
CA GLN A 84 -8.10 2.11 -9.99
C GLN A 84 -8.50 2.90 -11.26
N SER A 85 -8.77 2.21 -12.36
CA SER A 85 -9.20 2.82 -13.63
C SER A 85 -10.48 3.63 -13.45
N ARG A 86 -11.51 3.04 -12.82
CA ARG A 86 -12.79 3.72 -12.61
C ARG A 86 -12.67 4.92 -11.67
N ARG A 87 -11.79 4.86 -10.68
CA ARG A 87 -11.51 6.02 -9.80
C ARG A 87 -10.95 7.20 -10.57
N LEU A 88 -9.98 6.95 -11.44
CA LEU A 88 -9.38 8.00 -12.28
C LEU A 88 -10.41 8.61 -13.23
N GLU A 89 -11.27 7.78 -13.82
CA GLU A 89 -12.36 8.23 -14.69
C GLU A 89 -13.38 9.09 -13.92
N ARG A 90 -13.79 8.65 -12.73
CA ARG A 90 -14.73 9.40 -11.87
C ARG A 90 -14.16 10.75 -11.43
N TRP A 91 -12.87 10.81 -11.12
CA TRP A 91 -12.18 12.08 -10.86
C TRP A 91 -12.21 13.00 -12.08
N ALA A 92 -11.94 12.47 -13.28
CA ALA A 92 -11.99 13.24 -14.52
C ALA A 92 -13.40 13.78 -14.81
N GLU A 93 -14.45 12.97 -14.59
CA GLU A 93 -15.85 13.42 -14.68
C GLU A 93 -16.15 14.55 -13.70
N HIS A 94 -15.81 14.39 -12.43
CA HIS A 94 -16.06 15.40 -11.40
C HIS A 94 -15.41 16.74 -11.74
N PHE A 95 -14.16 16.74 -12.21
CA PHE A 95 -13.48 17.96 -12.61
C PHE A 95 -14.06 18.58 -13.89
N ARG A 96 -14.49 17.77 -14.87
CA ARG A 96 -15.18 18.29 -16.05
C ARG A 96 -16.48 19.00 -15.70
N GLU A 97 -17.25 18.43 -14.78
CA GLU A 97 -18.50 19.03 -14.27
C GLU A 97 -18.22 20.31 -13.48
N GLN A 98 -17.17 20.32 -12.64
CA GLN A 98 -16.81 21.48 -11.84
C GLN A 98 -16.25 22.63 -12.69
N PHE A 99 -15.53 22.31 -13.78
CA PHE A 99 -14.84 23.28 -14.63
C PHE A 99 -15.48 23.48 -16.00
N SER A 100 -16.71 23.01 -16.21
CA SER A 100 -17.49 23.40 -17.40
C SER A 100 -17.93 24.86 -17.27
N TRP A 101 -17.03 25.77 -17.62
CA TRP A 101 -17.34 27.19 -17.79
C TRP A 101 -18.19 27.36 -19.05
N PRO A 102 -19.26 28.18 -19.06
CA PRO A 102 -19.84 28.62 -20.32
C PRO A 102 -18.72 29.34 -21.09
N SER A 103 -18.48 28.94 -22.33
CA SER A 103 -17.54 29.64 -23.22
C SER A 103 -17.88 31.11 -23.16
N ALA A 104 -16.96 31.92 -22.63
CA ALA A 104 -17.14 33.36 -22.64
C ALA A 104 -17.26 33.75 -24.11
N THR A 105 -18.46 34.15 -24.53
CA THR A 105 -18.69 34.80 -25.82
C THR A 105 -17.98 36.15 -25.75
N ILE A 106 -16.68 36.15 -26.01
CA ILE A 106 -15.91 37.39 -26.11
C ILE A 106 -16.34 38.02 -27.43
N GLN A 107 -17.41 38.82 -27.38
CA GLN A 107 -17.74 39.75 -28.46
C GLN A 107 -16.68 40.85 -28.43
N LEU A 108 -15.62 40.68 -29.22
CA LEU A 108 -14.63 41.72 -29.46
C LEU A 108 -15.27 42.80 -30.34
N PRO A 109 -15.34 44.06 -29.89
CA PRO A 109 -15.78 45.15 -30.75
C PRO A 109 -14.73 45.38 -31.85
N SER A 110 -15.16 45.34 -33.11
CA SER A 110 -14.27 45.66 -34.23
C SER A 110 -13.97 47.16 -34.24
N ILE A 111 -12.71 47.53 -34.05
CA ILE A 111 -12.26 48.92 -34.16
C ILE A 111 -12.17 49.25 -35.66
N PRO A 112 -12.89 50.27 -36.16
CA PRO A 112 -12.79 50.68 -37.55
C PRO A 112 -11.47 51.42 -37.82
N ARG A 113 -10.94 51.22 -39.04
CA ARG A 113 -9.67 51.80 -39.53
C ARG A 113 -9.77 53.30 -39.78
#